data_AF-A0A522UKA1-F1
#
_entry.id   AF-A0A522UKA1-F1
#
_cell.length_a   1.000
_cell.length_b   1.000
_cell.length_c   1.000
_cell.angle_alpha   90.00
_cell.angle_beta   90.00
_cell.angle_gamma   90.00
#
_symmetry.space_group_name_H-M   'P 1'
#
loop_
_entity.id
_entity.type
_entity.pdbx_description
1 polymer ?
#
loop_
_entity_poly.entity_id
_entity_poly.type
_entity_poly.pdbx_seq_one_letter_code
_entity_poly.pdbx_strand_id
1 'polypeptide(L)'
;MVDVKGCPRRRGYTLVELLLVVTIFVLIAGLAVPMFVSSFAGAKLRTSVRSVVMAHRYARNMAVLRQRPVAVVVNKEQNSLEIVFLTGRESESLSELAAAIADDDGNGVPDSMSATPTDSSAVMTNAEGQAVEDKAATDMLRVLESGVVIDNFETQRPTSDDPHVPPAVLYYPSGLCDGFTMRLVDDHGHTVELTADQLTGQLDVRYPDQ
;
A
#
# COMPACT_ATOMS: atom_id res chain seq x y z
N MET A 1 13.51 -79.95 -11.26
CA MET A 1 12.59 -79.46 -10.21
C MET A 1 12.40 -77.97 -10.46
N VAL A 2 11.29 -77.58 -11.09
CA VAL A 2 11.04 -76.19 -11.50
C VAL A 2 10.02 -75.61 -10.53
N ASP A 3 10.47 -74.64 -9.72
CA ASP A 3 9.64 -73.89 -8.79
C ASP A 3 8.85 -72.83 -9.57
N VAL A 4 7.54 -73.02 -9.66
CA VAL A 4 6.62 -72.07 -10.30
C VAL A 4 6.24 -71.02 -9.27
N LYS A 5 6.99 -69.91 -9.24
CA LYS A 5 6.61 -68.72 -8.49
C LYS A 5 5.27 -68.19 -8.98
N GLY A 6 4.25 -68.27 -8.14
CA GLY A 6 2.91 -67.73 -8.44
C GLY A 6 2.98 -66.22 -8.66
N CYS A 7 2.49 -65.74 -9.81
CA CYS A 7 2.39 -64.30 -10.07
C CYS A 7 1.32 -63.68 -9.16
N PRO A 8 1.62 -62.53 -8.50
CA PRO A 8 0.68 -61.89 -7.60
C PRO A 8 -0.56 -61.39 -8.36
N ARG A 9 -1.74 -61.77 -7.86
CA ARG A 9 -3.02 -61.27 -8.38
C ARG A 9 -3.15 -59.79 -8.05
N ARG A 10 -3.23 -58.94 -9.10
CA ARG A 10 -3.56 -57.53 -8.95
C ARG A 10 -5.00 -57.42 -8.41
N ARG A 11 -5.14 -56.94 -7.19
CA ARG A 11 -6.45 -56.58 -6.62
C ARG A 11 -6.84 -55.21 -7.19
N GLY A 12 -7.97 -55.16 -7.87
CA GLY A 12 -8.60 -53.91 -8.28
C GLY A 12 -9.48 -53.36 -7.17
N TYR A 13 -9.58 -52.04 -7.07
CA TYR A 13 -10.46 -51.35 -6.14
C TYR A 13 -11.92 -51.54 -6.58
N THR A 14 -12.83 -51.71 -5.62
CA THR A 14 -14.26 -51.82 -5.92
C THR A 14 -14.85 -50.42 -6.18
N LEU A 15 -15.94 -50.33 -6.95
CA LEU A 15 -16.65 -49.05 -7.15
C LEU A 15 -17.11 -48.43 -5.82
N VAL A 16 -17.48 -49.28 -4.86
CA VAL A 16 -17.91 -48.85 -3.51
C VAL A 16 -16.77 -48.18 -2.75
N GLU A 17 -15.55 -48.70 -2.88
CA GLU A 17 -14.37 -48.14 -2.21
C GLU A 17 -14.00 -46.76 -2.77
N LEU A 18 -14.07 -46.59 -4.09
CA LEU A 18 -13.83 -45.30 -4.73
C LEU A 18 -14.91 -44.27 -4.36
N LEU A 19 -16.18 -44.70 -4.30
CA LEU A 19 -17.29 -43.85 -3.86
C LEU A 19 -17.08 -43.39 -2.41
N LEU A 20 -16.73 -44.30 -1.51
CA LEU A 20 -16.46 -43.99 -0.11
C LEU A 20 -15.29 -43.00 0.05
N VAL A 21 -14.19 -43.16 -0.70
CA VAL A 21 -13.06 -42.23 -0.68
C VAL A 21 -13.47 -40.83 -1.13
N VAL A 22 -14.21 -40.71 -2.24
CA VAL A 22 -14.68 -39.40 -2.72
C VAL A 22 -15.65 -38.77 -1.72
N THR A 23 -16.55 -39.55 -1.11
CA THR A 23 -17.45 -39.03 -0.07
C THR A 23 -16.68 -38.49 1.13
N ILE A 24 -15.70 -39.23 1.64
CA ILE A 24 -14.85 -38.77 2.75
C ILE A 24 -14.05 -37.53 2.33
N PHE A 25 -13.52 -37.51 1.11
CA PHE A 25 -12.77 -36.36 0.59
C PHE A 25 -13.64 -35.10 0.52
N VAL A 26 -14.88 -35.20 0.03
CA VAL A 26 -15.83 -34.08 -0.02
C VAL A 26 -16.17 -33.58 1.38
N LEU A 27 -16.39 -34.48 2.34
CA LEU A 27 -16.64 -34.11 3.73
C LEU A 27 -15.46 -33.35 4.35
N ILE A 28 -14.23 -33.84 4.14
CA ILE A 28 -13.02 -33.19 4.64
C ILE A 28 -12.81 -31.84 3.93
N ALA A 29 -12.96 -31.79 2.60
CA ALA A 29 -12.80 -30.57 1.82
C ALA A 29 -13.80 -29.48 2.23
N GLY A 30 -15.05 -29.86 2.52
CA GLY A 30 -16.07 -28.92 3.01
C GLY A 30 -15.71 -28.24 4.34
N LEU A 31 -14.97 -28.93 5.22
CA LEU A 31 -14.50 -28.36 6.48
C LEU A 31 -13.16 -27.63 6.34
N ALA A 32 -12.32 -28.02 5.39
CA ALA A 32 -11.01 -27.41 5.19
C ALA A 32 -11.10 -25.99 4.61
N VAL A 33 -12.03 -25.74 3.68
CA VAL A 33 -12.17 -24.42 3.01
C VAL A 33 -12.31 -23.25 3.99
N PRO A 34 -13.26 -23.22 4.95
CA PRO A 34 -13.42 -22.07 5.84
C PRO A 34 -12.20 -21.82 6.74
N MET A 35 -11.45 -22.87 7.11
CA MET A 35 -10.23 -22.75 7.92
C MET A 35 -9.09 -22.06 7.16
N PHE A 36 -8.97 -22.33 5.86
CA PHE A 36 -7.97 -21.67 5.02
C PHE A 36 -8.32 -20.19 4.79
N VAL A 37 -9.61 -19.86 4.59
CA VAL A 37 -10.04 -18.46 4.36
C VAL A 37 -9.71 -17.57 5.57
N SER A 38 -10.00 -18.02 6.79
CA SER A 38 -9.73 -17.23 8.01
C SER A 38 -8.23 -17.02 8.27
N SER A 39 -7.38 -18.00 7.94
CA SER A 39 -5.92 -17.85 8.07
C SER A 39 -5.32 -16.83 7.10
N PHE A 40 -5.91 -16.68 5.90
CA PHE A 40 -5.47 -15.69 4.92
C PHE A 40 -5.92 -14.26 5.23
N ALA A 41 -7.06 -14.08 5.91
CA ALA A 41 -7.58 -12.76 6.30
C ALA A 41 -6.57 -11.95 7.13
N GLY A 42 -6.08 -12.53 8.23
CA GLY A 42 -5.08 -11.88 9.08
C GLY A 42 -3.73 -11.64 8.39
N ALA A 43 -3.41 -12.41 7.35
CA ALA A 43 -2.18 -12.21 6.56
C ALA A 43 -2.25 -10.93 5.73
N LYS A 44 -3.40 -10.63 5.11
CA LYS A 44 -3.62 -9.40 4.32
C LYS A 44 -3.51 -8.15 5.20
N LEU A 45 -4.20 -8.14 6.34
CA LEU A 45 -4.15 -7.03 7.30
C LEU A 45 -2.72 -6.76 7.77
N ARG A 46 -1.98 -7.81 8.11
CA ARG A 46 -0.58 -7.70 8.51
C ARG A 46 0.32 -7.17 7.38
N THR A 47 0.07 -7.55 6.13
CA THR A 47 0.78 -7.01 4.97
C THR A 47 0.48 -5.54 4.75
N SER A 48 -0.80 -5.12 4.84
CA SER A 48 -1.20 -3.72 4.80
C SER A 48 -0.54 -2.88 5.89
N VAL A 49 -0.52 -3.37 7.14
CA VAL A 49 0.19 -2.72 8.26
C VAL A 49 1.68 -2.55 7.94
N ARG A 50 2.35 -3.61 7.46
CA ARG A 50 3.76 -3.51 7.03
C ARG A 50 3.94 -2.49 5.90
N SER A 51 2.97 -2.40 5.00
CA SER A 51 2.99 -1.43 3.92
C SER A 51 2.96 0.01 4.43
N VAL A 52 2.10 0.31 5.39
CA VAL A 52 2.08 1.62 6.06
C VAL A 52 3.41 1.89 6.77
N VAL A 53 3.92 0.92 7.55
CA VAL A 53 5.18 1.07 8.29
C VAL A 53 6.34 1.36 7.34
N MET A 54 6.39 0.69 6.19
CA MET A 54 7.39 0.95 5.16
C MET A 54 7.22 2.33 4.54
N ALA A 55 6.00 2.76 4.21
CA ALA A 55 5.73 4.09 3.67
C ALA A 55 6.15 5.20 4.65
N HIS A 56 5.80 5.06 5.94
CA HIS A 56 6.22 5.96 7.01
C HIS A 56 7.74 6.08 7.09
N ARG A 57 8.45 4.93 7.12
CA ARG A 57 9.92 4.92 7.17
C ARG A 57 10.54 5.51 5.91
N TYR A 58 9.97 5.23 4.74
CA TYR A 58 10.46 5.75 3.47
C TYR A 58 10.30 7.27 3.40
N ALA A 59 9.12 7.80 3.69
CA ALA A 59 8.85 9.24 3.69
C ALA A 59 9.79 9.98 4.67
N ARG A 60 9.93 9.45 5.88
CA ARG A 60 10.88 9.97 6.88
C ARG A 60 12.32 9.98 6.37
N ASN A 61 12.79 8.85 5.84
CA ASN A 61 14.14 8.74 5.32
C ASN A 61 14.36 9.72 4.16
N MET A 62 13.39 9.84 3.26
CA MET A 62 13.50 10.76 2.12
C MET A 62 13.48 12.22 2.54
N ALA A 63 12.69 12.60 3.55
CA ALA A 63 12.69 13.96 4.08
C ALA A 63 14.06 14.34 4.65
N VAL A 64 14.69 13.41 5.38
CA VAL A 64 16.03 13.57 5.94
C VAL A 64 17.10 13.58 4.84
N LEU A 65 17.06 12.62 3.91
CA LEU A 65 18.06 12.47 2.85
C LEU A 65 18.06 13.67 1.89
N ARG A 66 16.87 14.12 1.48
CA ARG A 66 16.73 15.25 0.54
C ARG A 66 16.78 16.61 1.23
N GLN A 67 16.81 16.63 2.57
CA GLN A 67 16.73 17.85 3.38
C GLN A 67 15.53 18.73 2.98
N ARG A 68 14.41 18.11 2.63
CA ARG A 68 13.17 18.78 2.20
C ARG A 68 11.96 18.12 2.84
N PRO A 69 10.88 18.87 3.13
CA PRO A 69 9.66 18.26 3.62
C PRO A 69 9.03 17.30 2.60
N VAL A 70 8.45 16.21 3.10
CA VAL A 70 7.77 15.17 2.31
C VAL A 70 6.37 14.99 2.87
N ALA A 71 5.35 15.01 2.03
CA ALA A 71 3.99 14.71 2.43
C ALA A 71 3.62 13.26 2.08
N VAL A 72 2.90 12.59 2.98
CA VAL A 72 2.20 11.34 2.67
C VAL A 72 0.71 11.65 2.61
N VAL A 73 0.13 11.56 1.42
CA VAL A 73 -1.28 11.78 1.15
C VAL A 73 -2.01 10.44 1.32
N VAL A 74 -3.14 10.47 2.04
CA VAL A 74 -3.94 9.29 2.32
C VAL A 74 -5.26 9.38 1.56
N ASN A 75 -5.41 8.56 0.51
CA ASN A 75 -6.67 8.46 -0.21
C ASN A 75 -7.50 7.30 0.37
N LYS A 76 -8.59 7.64 1.07
CA LYS A 76 -9.49 6.64 1.67
C LYS A 76 -10.33 5.89 0.64
N GLU A 77 -10.69 6.54 -0.47
CA GLU A 77 -11.53 5.96 -1.52
C GLU A 77 -10.78 4.91 -2.33
N GLN A 78 -9.55 5.26 -2.75
CA GLN A 78 -8.66 4.36 -3.46
C GLN A 78 -7.85 3.45 -2.54
N ASN A 79 -7.94 3.66 -1.22
CA ASN A 79 -7.22 2.91 -0.21
C ASN A 79 -5.71 2.83 -0.51
N SER A 80 -5.14 4.01 -0.79
CA SER A 80 -3.78 4.18 -1.26
C SER A 80 -3.06 5.27 -0.45
N LEU A 81 -1.73 5.10 -0.37
CA LEU A 81 -0.82 6.06 0.24
C LEU A 81 0.10 6.59 -0.85
N GLU A 82 0.14 7.91 -1.03
CA GLU A 82 1.01 8.55 -2.01
C GLU A 82 2.05 9.44 -1.32
N ILE A 83 3.29 9.36 -1.77
CA ILE A 83 4.40 10.13 -1.22
C ILE A 83 4.80 11.24 -2.20
N VAL A 84 4.66 12.47 -1.72
CA VAL A 84 4.78 13.70 -2.51
C VAL A 84 5.90 14.57 -1.94
N PHE A 85 6.82 15.04 -2.79
CA PHE A 85 7.87 15.98 -2.36
C PHE A 85 7.38 17.42 -2.43
N LEU A 86 7.59 18.17 -1.36
CA LEU A 86 7.25 19.58 -1.32
C LEU A 86 8.43 20.42 -1.83
N THR A 87 8.24 21.08 -2.97
CA THR A 87 9.17 22.11 -3.45
C THR A 87 8.84 23.44 -2.74
N GLY A 88 9.88 24.16 -2.33
CA GLY A 88 9.87 25.18 -1.26
C GLY A 88 9.09 26.49 -1.47
N ARG A 89 7.90 26.48 -2.08
CA ARG A 89 7.02 27.66 -2.20
C ARG A 89 5.57 27.43 -1.78
N GLU A 90 5.28 26.32 -1.10
CA GLU A 90 3.95 25.74 -1.17
C GLU A 90 3.51 25.13 0.16
N SER A 91 3.37 25.98 1.18
CA SER A 91 2.53 25.66 2.34
C SER A 91 1.05 25.93 2.07
N GLU A 92 0.72 26.65 0.99
CA GLU A 92 -0.66 27.03 0.61
C GLU A 92 -1.28 26.16 -0.50
N SER A 93 -0.48 25.43 -1.30
CA SER A 93 -0.97 24.55 -2.38
C SER A 93 -1.17 23.09 -1.95
N LEU A 94 -0.96 22.77 -0.67
CA LEU A 94 -1.20 21.43 -0.11
C LEU A 94 -2.64 20.96 -0.37
N SER A 95 -3.59 21.90 -0.46
CA SER A 95 -4.99 21.63 -0.82
C SER A 95 -5.20 21.41 -2.32
N GLU A 96 -4.49 22.15 -3.18
CA GLU A 96 -4.63 22.05 -4.64
C GLU A 96 -3.95 20.81 -5.21
N LEU A 97 -2.78 20.44 -4.66
CA LEU A 97 -2.04 19.27 -5.08
C LEU A 97 -2.70 17.97 -4.59
N ALA A 98 -3.26 17.98 -3.38
CA ALA A 98 -4.07 16.91 -2.83
C ALA A 98 -5.36 16.68 -3.65
N ALA A 99 -6.03 17.76 -4.07
CA ALA A 99 -7.19 17.70 -4.96
C ALA A 99 -6.83 17.17 -6.37
N ALA A 100 -5.69 17.59 -6.93
CA ALA A 100 -5.24 17.12 -8.24
C ALA A 100 -4.87 15.63 -8.27
N ILE A 101 -4.41 15.08 -7.13
CA ILE A 101 -4.12 13.65 -6.98
C ILE A 101 -5.42 12.83 -6.80
N ALA A 102 -6.45 13.41 -6.17
CA ALA A 102 -7.74 12.74 -5.97
C ALA A 102 -8.51 12.50 -7.29
N ASP A 103 -8.33 13.36 -8.29
CA ASP A 103 -8.98 13.26 -9.61
C ASP A 103 -8.25 12.33 -10.62
N ASP A 104 -7.04 11.84 -10.31
CA ASP A 104 -6.32 10.90 -11.20
C ASP A 104 -6.73 9.46 -10.90
N ASP A 105 -7.77 8.99 -11.60
CA ASP A 105 -8.20 7.59 -11.68
C ASP A 105 -7.13 6.71 -12.37
N GLY A 106 -5.97 6.54 -11.72
CA GLY A 106 -5.14 5.32 -11.75
C GLY A 106 -4.78 4.70 -13.10
N ASN A 107 -4.73 5.43 -14.21
CA ASN A 107 -4.28 4.88 -15.49
C ASN A 107 -3.29 5.80 -16.22
N GLY A 108 -2.09 5.90 -15.65
CA GLY A 108 -0.92 6.48 -16.30
C GLY A 108 0.27 5.56 -16.20
N VAL A 109 0.28 4.46 -16.94
CA VAL A 109 1.55 3.80 -17.32
C VAL A 109 2.26 4.79 -18.24
N PRO A 110 3.45 5.33 -17.90
CA PRO A 110 4.25 6.03 -18.89
C PRO A 110 4.80 4.95 -19.81
N ASP A 111 4.07 4.69 -20.89
CA ASP A 111 4.54 3.85 -21.98
C ASP A 111 5.73 4.57 -22.61
N SER A 112 6.90 4.07 -22.28
CA SER A 112 8.16 4.45 -22.89
C SER A 112 8.06 4.24 -24.40
N MET A 113 8.24 5.29 -25.20
CA MET A 113 9.10 5.34 -26.39
C MET A 113 8.75 6.54 -27.29
N SER A 114 9.62 7.53 -27.31
CA SER A 114 10.22 7.99 -28.57
C SER A 114 11.40 8.89 -28.26
N ALA A 115 12.58 8.28 -28.27
CA ALA A 115 13.80 9.03 -28.50
C ALA A 115 13.82 9.44 -29.98
N THR A 116 14.20 10.68 -30.27
CA THR A 116 15.20 10.91 -31.31
C THR A 116 16.05 12.13 -30.92
N PRO A 117 17.38 11.98 -30.90
CA PRO A 117 18.32 13.06 -30.57
C PRO A 117 18.67 13.83 -31.85
N THR A 118 18.58 15.16 -31.84
CA THR A 118 19.28 15.96 -32.85
C THR A 118 19.86 17.22 -32.21
N ASP A 119 21.15 17.07 -31.98
CA ASP A 119 22.22 18.04 -31.84
C ASP A 119 21.94 19.41 -32.51
N SER A 120 22.15 20.51 -31.77
CA SER A 120 23.01 21.63 -32.17
C SER A 120 22.84 22.84 -31.26
N SER A 121 23.97 23.19 -30.64
CA SER A 121 24.27 24.42 -29.92
C SER A 121 23.79 25.71 -30.61
N ALA A 122 23.14 26.61 -29.86
CA ALA A 122 23.35 28.07 -29.94
C ALA A 122 22.64 28.80 -28.79
N VAL A 123 23.46 29.31 -27.87
CA VAL A 123 23.39 30.59 -27.14
C VAL A 123 22.06 31.37 -27.22
N MET A 124 21.46 31.72 -26.08
CA MET A 124 21.40 33.09 -25.55
C MET A 124 20.40 33.22 -24.39
N THR A 125 20.90 33.84 -23.33
CA THR A 125 20.21 34.51 -22.23
C THR A 125 18.92 35.20 -22.62
N ASN A 126 17.88 35.00 -21.81
CA ASN A 126 16.77 35.94 -21.66
C ASN A 126 16.79 36.47 -20.22
N ALA A 127 16.70 37.79 -20.08
CA ALA A 127 16.74 38.55 -18.83
C ALA A 127 15.38 38.59 -18.12
N GLU A 128 14.53 37.57 -18.31
CA GLU A 128 13.21 37.47 -17.72
C GLU A 128 13.06 36.05 -17.16
N GLY A 129 13.34 35.94 -15.86
CA GLY A 129 13.28 34.69 -15.13
C GLY A 129 11.88 34.07 -15.20
N GLN A 130 11.78 32.92 -15.86
CA GLN A 130 10.67 32.00 -15.68
C GLN A 130 11.24 30.64 -15.26
N ALA A 131 10.90 30.31 -14.02
CA ALA A 131 11.21 29.05 -13.36
C ALA A 131 10.51 27.90 -14.09
N VAL A 132 11.26 26.82 -14.26
CA VAL A 132 10.77 25.49 -14.65
C VAL A 132 9.60 25.12 -13.73
N GLU A 133 8.49 24.67 -14.31
CA GLU A 133 7.37 24.05 -13.60
C GLU A 133 7.87 22.80 -12.87
N ASP A 134 8.22 22.95 -11.60
CA ASP A 134 8.59 21.84 -10.71
C ASP A 134 7.29 21.29 -10.10
N LYS A 135 6.49 20.62 -10.92
CA LYS A 135 5.34 19.83 -10.42
C LYS A 135 5.87 18.86 -9.38
N ALA A 136 5.27 18.86 -8.20
CA ALA A 136 5.64 17.97 -7.10
C ALA A 136 5.81 16.53 -7.64
N ALA A 137 7.03 16.03 -7.58
CA ALA A 137 7.33 14.70 -8.08
C ALA A 137 6.69 13.68 -7.13
N THR A 138 5.69 12.94 -7.60
CA THR A 138 5.19 11.75 -6.92
C THR A 138 6.19 10.62 -7.12
N ASP A 139 6.80 10.12 -6.04
CA ASP A 139 7.81 9.04 -6.13
C ASP A 139 7.24 7.65 -5.86
N MET A 140 6.22 7.57 -4.99
CA MET A 140 5.83 6.28 -4.41
C MET A 140 4.34 6.26 -4.09
N LEU A 141 3.59 5.54 -4.91
CA LEU A 141 2.21 5.14 -4.65
C LEU A 141 2.21 3.73 -4.07
N ARG A 142 1.59 3.56 -2.91
CA ARG A 142 1.44 2.27 -2.24
C ARG A 142 -0.01 1.95 -2.02
N VAL A 143 -0.48 0.92 -2.72
CA VAL A 143 -1.84 0.39 -2.60
C VAL A 143 -1.87 -0.62 -1.45
N LEU A 144 -2.90 -0.52 -0.61
CA LEU A 144 -3.16 -1.48 0.47
C LEU A 144 -3.76 -2.77 -0.12
N GLU A 145 -3.60 -3.90 0.58
CA GLU A 145 -4.09 -5.19 0.09
C GLU A 145 -5.62 -5.20 -0.05
N SER A 146 -6.12 -5.87 -1.10
CA SER A 146 -7.56 -6.01 -1.36
C SER A 146 -8.29 -6.63 -0.16
N GLY A 147 -9.31 -5.92 0.34
CA GLY A 147 -10.11 -6.32 1.52
C GLY A 147 -9.65 -5.72 2.85
N VAL A 148 -8.62 -4.87 2.87
CA VAL A 148 -8.29 -4.01 4.02
C VAL A 148 -8.72 -2.60 3.67
N VAL A 149 -9.39 -1.87 4.57
CA VAL A 149 -9.82 -0.49 4.36
C VAL A 149 -9.26 0.43 5.44
N ILE A 150 -8.99 1.68 5.07
CA ILE A 150 -8.71 2.76 6.02
C ILE A 150 -10.05 3.25 6.57
N ASP A 151 -10.38 2.81 7.78
CA ASP A 151 -11.65 3.15 8.42
C ASP A 151 -11.61 4.53 9.07
N ASN A 152 -10.51 4.84 9.78
CA ASN A 152 -10.30 6.17 10.34
C ASN A 152 -8.87 6.64 10.10
N PHE A 153 -8.72 7.94 9.84
CA PHE A 153 -7.44 8.62 9.73
C PHE A 153 -7.57 10.02 10.30
N GLU A 154 -6.83 10.27 11.38
CA GLU A 154 -6.77 11.54 12.08
C GLU A 154 -5.33 12.03 12.10
N THR A 155 -5.10 13.30 11.78
CA THR A 155 -3.80 13.96 11.87
C THR A 155 -3.90 15.15 12.80
N GLN A 156 -2.82 15.47 13.52
CA GLN A 156 -2.77 16.62 14.42
C GLN A 156 -2.71 17.96 13.67
N ARG A 157 -2.34 17.93 12.39
CA ARG A 157 -2.52 19.08 11.51
C ARG A 157 -4.02 19.23 11.23
N PRO A 158 -4.61 20.43 11.32
CA PRO A 158 -5.99 20.62 10.90
C PRO A 158 -6.08 20.28 9.41
N THR A 159 -6.68 19.13 9.10
CA THR A 159 -7.13 18.82 7.74
C THR A 159 -8.19 19.86 7.38
N SER A 160 -8.14 20.39 6.16
CA SER A 160 -9.22 21.21 5.64
C SER A 160 -10.55 20.47 5.76
N ASP A 161 -11.60 21.15 6.22
CA ASP A 161 -12.97 20.60 6.33
C ASP A 161 -13.60 20.22 4.97
N ASP A 162 -12.90 20.47 3.86
CA ASP A 162 -13.33 20.07 2.52
C ASP A 162 -13.11 18.57 2.30
N PRO A 163 -14.18 17.78 2.06
CA PRO A 163 -14.08 16.34 1.81
C PRO A 163 -13.22 15.96 0.60
N HIS A 164 -12.99 16.87 -0.35
CA HIS A 164 -12.23 16.59 -1.58
C HIS A 164 -10.72 16.73 -1.39
N VAL A 165 -10.26 17.25 -0.24
CA VAL A 165 -8.84 17.39 0.05
C VAL A 165 -8.40 16.20 0.90
N PRO A 166 -7.67 15.22 0.33
CA PRO A 166 -7.24 14.08 1.10
C PRO A 166 -6.29 14.51 2.23
N PRO A 167 -6.43 13.93 3.42
CA PRO A 167 -5.58 14.27 4.54
C PRO A 167 -4.14 13.84 4.28
N ALA A 168 -3.19 14.69 4.66
CA ALA A 168 -1.77 14.45 4.46
C ALA A 168 -0.98 14.57 5.77
N VAL A 169 0.08 13.77 5.89
CA VAL A 169 1.04 13.83 7.01
C VAL A 169 2.35 14.38 6.50
N LEU A 170 2.83 15.43 7.14
CA LEU A 170 4.11 16.04 6.79
C LEU A 170 5.27 15.38 7.54
N TYR A 171 6.32 15.07 6.80
CA TYR A 171 7.60 14.59 7.30
C TYR A 171 8.64 15.67 7.08
N TYR A 172 9.41 15.98 8.13
CA TYR A 172 10.34 17.09 8.15
C TYR A 172 11.79 16.61 7.98
N PRO A 173 12.70 17.46 7.46
CA PRO A 173 14.13 17.16 7.36
C PRO A 173 14.81 16.79 8.69
N SER A 174 14.21 17.21 9.81
CA SER A 174 14.63 16.84 11.16
C SER A 174 14.40 15.36 11.50
N GLY A 175 13.65 14.64 10.65
CA GLY A 175 13.20 13.28 10.92
C GLY A 175 12.00 13.21 11.85
N LEU A 176 11.32 14.33 12.11
CA LEU A 176 10.02 14.37 12.77
C LEU A 176 8.88 14.26 11.75
N CYS A 177 7.68 13.95 12.20
CA CYS A 177 6.47 13.99 11.39
C CYS A 177 5.31 14.60 12.17
N ASP A 178 4.27 15.03 11.48
CA ASP A 178 2.99 15.32 12.12
C ASP A 178 2.48 14.04 12.80
N GLY A 179 1.92 14.19 14.00
CA GLY A 179 1.31 13.07 14.71
C GLY A 179 0.03 12.63 14.00
N PHE A 180 -0.15 11.34 13.81
CA PHE A 180 -1.35 10.79 13.18
C PHE A 180 -1.77 9.48 13.83
N THR A 181 -3.07 9.21 13.78
CA THR A 181 -3.67 7.93 14.15
C THR A 181 -4.43 7.38 12.96
N MET A 182 -4.15 6.14 12.58
CA MET A 182 -4.81 5.45 11.49
C MET A 182 -5.36 4.12 11.96
N ARG A 183 -6.62 3.84 11.64
CA ARG A 183 -7.26 2.55 11.89
C ARG A 183 -7.47 1.81 10.57
N LEU A 184 -6.88 0.63 10.48
CA LEU A 184 -7.11 -0.31 9.39
C LEU A 184 -8.08 -1.40 9.85
N VAL A 185 -9.00 -1.77 8.97
CA VAL A 185 -10.00 -2.81 9.23
C VAL A 185 -9.98 -3.80 8.06
N ASP A 186 -9.99 -5.10 8.33
CA ASP A 186 -10.18 -6.12 7.28
C ASP A 186 -11.65 -6.47 7.04
N ASP A 187 -11.91 -7.24 5.99
CA ASP A 187 -13.24 -7.76 5.62
C ASP A 187 -13.85 -8.72 6.65
N HIS A 188 -13.06 -9.18 7.62
CA HIS A 188 -13.48 -10.06 8.71
C HIS A 188 -13.71 -9.27 10.03
N GLY A 189 -13.52 -7.95 10.01
CA GLY A 189 -13.71 -7.07 11.16
C GLY A 189 -12.54 -6.97 12.12
N HIS A 190 -11.38 -7.57 11.82
CA HIS A 190 -10.17 -7.36 12.62
C HIS A 190 -9.65 -5.95 12.42
N THR A 191 -9.27 -5.31 13.51
CA THR A 191 -8.80 -3.93 13.49
C THR A 191 -7.34 -3.80 13.92
N VAL A 192 -6.62 -2.86 13.32
CA VAL A 192 -5.26 -2.46 13.73
C VAL A 192 -5.18 -0.95 13.80
N GLU A 193 -4.65 -0.45 14.90
CA GLU A 193 -4.42 0.97 15.11
C GLU A 193 -2.92 1.27 14.97
N LEU A 194 -2.59 2.26 14.14
CA LEU A 194 -1.24 2.76 13.96
C LEU A 194 -1.19 4.20 14.44
N THR A 195 -0.28 4.50 15.36
CA THR A 195 -0.13 5.84 15.95
C THR A 195 1.29 6.33 15.79
N ALA A 196 1.46 7.48 15.12
CA ALA A 196 2.73 8.17 15.02
C ALA A 196 2.84 9.29 16.05
N ASP A 197 3.92 9.27 16.82
CA ASP A 197 4.25 10.31 17.78
C ASP A 197 5.01 11.46 17.10
N GLN A 198 4.47 12.67 17.19
CA GLN A 198 5.07 13.89 16.64
C GLN A 198 6.43 14.26 17.27
N LEU A 199 6.69 13.83 18.51
CA LEU A 199 7.90 14.21 19.24
C LEU A 199 9.07 13.29 18.91
N THR A 200 8.79 12.00 18.73
CA THR A 200 9.82 10.98 18.49
C THR A 200 9.88 10.50 17.04
N GLY A 201 8.83 10.77 16.26
CA GLY A 201 8.65 10.24 14.91
C GLY A 201 8.59 8.71 14.88
N GLN A 202 8.23 8.08 16.00
CA GLN A 202 8.02 6.63 16.09
C GLN A 202 6.58 6.29 15.72
N LEU A 203 6.42 5.17 15.01
CA LEU A 203 5.13 4.60 14.66
C LEU A 203 4.90 3.37 15.55
N ASP A 204 3.93 3.47 16.46
CA ASP A 204 3.44 2.36 17.26
C ASP A 204 2.32 1.63 16.52
N VAL A 205 2.26 0.30 16.69
CA VAL A 205 1.24 -0.55 16.05
C VAL A 205 0.57 -1.38 17.12
N ARG A 206 -0.72 -1.13 17.33
CA ARG A 206 -1.53 -1.80 18.34
C ARG A 206 -2.60 -2.67 17.69
N TYR A 207 -2.72 -3.90 18.18
CA TYR A 207 -3.75 -4.87 17.80
C TYR A 207 -4.79 -4.93 18.92
N PRO A 208 -5.87 -4.14 18.87
CA PRO A 208 -6.86 -4.09 19.95
C PRO A 208 -7.63 -5.41 20.15
N ASP A 209 -7.76 -6.23 19.10
CA ASP A 209 -8.51 -7.49 19.11
C ASP A 209 -7.68 -8.73 19.50
N GLN A 210 -6.47 -8.56 20.06
CA GLN A 210 -5.53 -9.65 20.35
C GLN A 210 -5.26 -9.86 21.84
#